data_AF-A0A2H6ABE9-F1
#
_entry.id   AF-A0A2H6ABE9-F1
#
_cell.length_a   1.000
_cell.length_b   1.000
_cell.length_c   1.000
_cell.angle_alpha   90.00
_cell.angle_beta   90.00
_cell.angle_gamma   90.00
#
_symmetry.space_group_name_H-M   'P 1'
#
loop_
_entity.id
_entity.type
_entity.pdbx_description
1 polymer ?
#
loop_
_entity_poly.entity_id
_entity_poly.type
_entity_poly.pdbx_seq_one_letter_code
_entity_poly.pdbx_strand_id
1 'polypeptide(L)'
;MSLGDILFWIVGLMTALCAVMVVVTQHIVRCAIWLLFTLAGTAGLFFLLGLDFLGATQLFVYVGGTLVLVIFGVMLTATGPFIQLRAGAGEWAIAIIVGLLLYGLIAVSWMFADWSKLPEAALPDDPKQMYHTEQLGRGLLGDTSVQPVSALPGVPGKPRAAEKQTGKLQPPPSRQASAYLLPFEIVSVHLLVVLIGAAYLARAKRKRVVAASQ
;
A
#
# COMPACT_ATOMS: atom_id res chain seq x y z
N MET A 1 18.23 -21.84 6.76
CA MET A 1 17.58 -20.66 6.15
C MET A 1 17.40 -20.95 4.68
N SER A 2 16.18 -20.82 4.17
CA SER A 2 15.89 -20.90 2.75
C SER A 2 16.57 -19.74 2.01
N LEU A 3 16.87 -19.91 0.71
CA LEU A 3 17.32 -18.81 -0.14
C LEU A 3 16.31 -17.64 -0.12
N GLY A 4 15.00 -17.95 -0.03
CA GLY A 4 13.95 -16.96 0.12
C GLY A 4 14.07 -16.14 1.39
N ASP A 5 14.38 -16.78 2.52
CA ASP A 5 14.57 -16.08 3.81
C ASP A 5 15.75 -15.12 3.75
N ILE A 6 16.85 -15.56 3.14
CA ILE A 6 18.07 -14.74 2.99
C ILE A 6 17.77 -13.53 2.11
N LEU A 7 17.13 -13.73 0.95
CA LEU A 7 16.72 -12.64 0.06
C LEU A 7 15.74 -11.68 0.74
N PHE A 8 14.79 -12.20 1.53
CA PHE A 8 13.85 -11.39 2.30
C PHE A 8 14.55 -10.46 3.28
N TRP A 9 15.50 -10.99 4.07
CA TRP A 9 16.27 -10.17 5.02
C TRP A 9 17.15 -9.13 4.32
N ILE A 10 17.81 -9.50 3.22
CA ILE A 10 18.66 -8.57 2.46
C ILE A 10 17.83 -7.43 1.87
N VAL A 11 16.74 -7.76 1.16
CA VAL A 11 15.85 -6.75 0.55
C VAL A 11 15.17 -5.91 1.63
N GLY A 12 14.77 -6.51 2.75
CA GLY A 12 14.17 -5.81 3.89
C GLY A 12 15.12 -4.79 4.52
N LEU A 13 16.36 -5.21 4.80
CA LEU A 13 17.38 -4.32 5.36
C LEU A 13 17.75 -3.19 4.39
N MET A 14 17.91 -3.50 3.10
CA MET A 14 18.17 -2.51 2.07
C MET A 14 17.03 -1.49 1.97
N THR A 15 15.77 -1.95 1.99
CA THR A 15 14.57 -1.10 1.97
C THR A 15 14.52 -0.19 3.19
N ALA A 16 14.81 -0.72 4.38
CA ALA A 16 14.86 0.06 5.63
C ALA A 16 15.98 1.12 5.59
N LEU A 17 17.17 0.76 5.11
CA LEU A 17 18.28 1.70 4.95
C LEU A 17 17.92 2.82 3.97
N CYS A 18 17.30 2.50 2.84
CA CYS A 18 16.80 3.50 1.90
C CYS A 18 15.77 4.41 2.55
N ALA A 19 14.84 3.88 3.35
CA ALA A 19 13.85 4.66 4.06
C ALA A 19 14.48 5.68 5.03
N VAL A 20 15.52 5.27 5.77
CA VAL A 20 16.30 6.19 6.61
C VAL A 20 16.99 7.27 5.76
N MET A 21 17.61 6.86 4.65
CA MET A 21 18.29 7.80 3.73
C MET A 21 17.33 8.82 3.11
N VAL A 22 16.05 8.50 2.90
CA VAL A 22 15.02 9.47 2.45
C VAL A 22 14.94 10.68 3.38
N VAL A 23 14.91 10.42 4.69
CA VAL A 23 14.70 11.46 5.72
C VAL A 23 16.00 12.18 6.08
N VAL A 24 17.14 11.48 6.06
CA VAL A 24 18.45 12.07 6.36
C VAL A 24 18.95 12.96 5.22
N THR A 25 18.56 12.66 3.99
CA THR A 25 18.98 13.44 2.83
C THR A 25 18.36 14.84 2.85
N GLN A 26 19.17 15.87 2.63
CA GLN A 26 18.70 17.27 2.65
C GLN A 26 18.28 17.80 1.27
N HIS A 27 18.71 17.14 0.19
CA HIS A 27 18.38 17.52 -1.17
C HIS A 27 17.12 16.83 -1.64
N ILE A 28 16.09 17.61 -1.93
CA ILE A 28 14.74 17.12 -2.21
C ILE A 28 14.68 16.11 -3.38
N VAL A 29 15.50 16.31 -4.43
CA VAL A 29 15.59 15.38 -5.57
C VAL A 29 16.23 14.06 -5.16
N ARG A 30 17.28 14.11 -4.33
CA ARG A 30 17.96 12.91 -3.84
C ARG A 30 17.08 12.14 -2.85
N CYS A 31 16.29 12.84 -2.01
CA CYS A 31 15.25 12.21 -1.20
C CYS A 31 14.28 11.40 -2.06
N ALA A 32 13.81 11.97 -3.17
CA ALA A 32 12.88 11.28 -4.06
C ALA A 32 13.48 10.03 -4.73
N ILE A 33 14.78 10.05 -5.06
CA ILE A 33 15.50 8.87 -5.54
C ILE A 33 15.60 7.79 -4.45
N TRP A 34 15.91 8.14 -3.20
CA TRP A 34 15.88 7.16 -2.09
C TRP A 34 14.48 6.61 -1.83
N LEU A 35 13.44 7.43 -2.05
CA LEU A 35 12.05 7.02 -1.91
C LEU A 35 11.67 6.04 -3.00
N LEU A 36 12.19 6.21 -4.22
CA LEU A 36 12.07 5.23 -5.31
C LEU A 36 12.57 3.85 -4.88
N PHE A 37 13.79 3.77 -4.36
CA PHE A 37 14.37 2.50 -3.91
C PHE A 37 13.60 1.88 -2.75
N THR A 38 13.06 2.71 -1.85
CA THR A 38 12.21 2.23 -0.74
C THR A 38 10.90 1.63 -1.27
N LEU A 39 10.19 2.33 -2.15
CA LEU A 39 8.90 1.87 -2.69
C LEU A 39 9.07 0.65 -3.60
N ALA A 40 10.13 0.62 -4.41
CA ALA A 40 10.48 -0.53 -5.24
C ALA A 40 10.95 -1.72 -4.38
N GLY A 41 11.70 -1.47 -3.31
CA GLY A 41 12.10 -2.48 -2.33
C GLY A 41 10.88 -3.13 -1.64
N THR A 42 9.90 -2.33 -1.23
CA THR A 42 8.62 -2.82 -0.70
C THR A 42 7.87 -3.68 -1.72
N ALA A 43 7.84 -3.28 -3.00
CA ALA A 43 7.27 -4.13 -4.05
C ALA A 43 8.01 -5.46 -4.19
N GLY A 44 9.35 -5.44 -4.10
CA GLY A 44 10.19 -6.63 -4.07
C GLY A 44 9.86 -7.55 -2.89
N LEU A 45 9.63 -7.00 -1.69
CA LEU A 45 9.17 -7.77 -0.53
C LEU A 45 7.80 -8.42 -0.77
N PHE A 46 6.86 -7.72 -1.41
CA PHE A 46 5.56 -8.32 -1.77
C PHE A 46 5.72 -9.48 -2.76
N PHE A 47 6.58 -9.36 -3.77
CA PHE A 47 6.86 -10.46 -4.68
C PHE A 47 7.52 -11.66 -3.97
N LEU A 48 8.46 -11.41 -3.05
CA LEU A 48 9.08 -12.47 -2.24
C LEU A 48 8.08 -13.19 -1.33
N LEU A 49 7.03 -12.49 -0.88
CA LEU A 49 5.93 -13.05 -0.10
C LEU A 49 4.85 -13.72 -0.97
N GLY A 50 5.03 -13.78 -2.30
CA GLY A 50 4.05 -14.37 -3.22
C GLY A 50 2.81 -13.50 -3.48
N LEU A 51 2.85 -12.22 -3.11
CA LEU A 51 1.78 -11.24 -3.30
C LEU A 51 1.97 -10.49 -4.62
N ASP A 52 1.84 -11.22 -5.74
CA ASP A 52 2.11 -10.72 -7.09
C ASP A 52 1.22 -9.54 -7.51
N PHE A 53 -0.09 -9.60 -7.25
CA PHE A 53 -1.01 -8.51 -7.57
C PHE A 53 -0.72 -7.24 -6.76
N LEU A 54 -0.44 -7.40 -5.45
CA LEU A 54 -0.12 -6.28 -4.57
C LEU A 54 1.24 -5.67 -4.91
N GLY A 55 2.25 -6.50 -5.21
CA GLY A 55 3.55 -6.07 -5.70
C GLY A 55 3.46 -5.29 -7.01
N ALA A 56 2.66 -5.79 -7.97
CA ALA A 56 2.44 -5.09 -9.24
C ALA A 56 1.72 -3.75 -9.03
N THR A 57 0.68 -3.72 -8.20
CA THR A 57 -0.05 -2.49 -7.86
C THR A 57 0.84 -1.49 -7.13
N GLN A 58 1.74 -1.95 -6.25
CA GLN A 58 2.75 -1.12 -5.60
C GLN A 58 3.62 -0.40 -6.64
N LEU A 59 4.04 -1.12 -7.69
CA LEU A 59 4.85 -0.55 -8.77
C LEU A 59 4.04 0.41 -9.64
N PHE A 60 2.79 0.08 -9.99
CA PHE A 60 1.96 0.95 -10.85
C PHE A 60 1.48 2.22 -10.15
N VAL A 61 0.94 2.09 -8.93
CA VAL A 61 0.32 3.21 -8.21
C VAL A 61 1.36 4.06 -7.50
N TYR A 62 2.22 3.46 -6.67
CA TYR A 62 3.15 4.24 -5.85
C TYR A 62 4.40 4.64 -6.61
N VAL A 63 5.11 3.69 -7.25
CA VAL A 63 6.34 4.01 -8.00
C VAL A 63 5.99 4.72 -9.32
N GLY A 64 5.01 4.22 -10.07
CA GLY A 64 4.66 4.74 -11.40
C GLY A 64 3.81 6.01 -11.36
N GLY A 65 2.85 6.11 -10.44
CA GLY A 65 1.93 7.24 -10.34
C GLY A 65 2.39 8.29 -9.34
N THR A 66 2.28 7.98 -8.05
CA THR A 66 2.46 8.94 -6.95
C THR A 66 3.88 9.50 -6.91
N LEU A 67 4.91 8.65 -6.97
CA LEU A 67 6.30 9.07 -6.89
C LEU A 67 6.70 9.92 -8.10
N VAL A 68 6.30 9.52 -9.30
CA VAL A 68 6.56 10.29 -10.52
C VAL A 68 5.90 11.67 -10.43
N LEU A 69 4.65 11.75 -9.98
CA LEU A 69 3.96 13.02 -9.77
C LEU A 69 4.68 13.90 -8.72
N VAL A 70 5.15 13.30 -7.61
CA VAL A 70 5.91 14.01 -6.58
C VAL A 70 7.26 14.51 -7.15
N ILE A 71 8.00 13.68 -7.87
CA ILE A 71 9.28 14.07 -8.47
C ILE A 71 9.08 15.23 -9.44
N PHE A 72 8.12 15.12 -10.38
CA PHE A 72 7.83 16.20 -11.31
C PHE A 72 7.36 17.47 -10.59
N GLY A 73 6.45 17.34 -9.62
CA GLY A 73 5.94 18.48 -8.85
C GLY A 73 7.05 19.20 -8.08
N VAL A 74 7.93 18.43 -7.43
CA VAL A 74 9.09 18.95 -6.73
C VAL A 74 10.08 19.59 -7.71
N MET A 75 10.44 18.93 -8.81
CA MET A 75 11.39 19.48 -9.78
C MET A 75 10.88 20.76 -10.46
N LEU A 76 9.58 20.86 -10.74
CA LEU A 76 8.97 22.07 -11.32
C LEU A 76 8.88 23.23 -10.32
N THR A 77 8.86 22.95 -9.02
CA THR A 77 8.74 23.96 -7.95
C THR A 77 10.09 24.27 -7.28
N ALA A 78 11.11 23.41 -7.44
CA ALA A 78 12.43 23.51 -6.81
C ALA A 78 13.36 24.52 -7.50
N THR A 79 12.85 25.70 -7.85
CA THR A 79 13.61 26.79 -8.47
C THR A 79 13.87 27.89 -7.43
N GLY A 80 14.81 27.65 -6.49
CA GLY A 80 15.21 28.65 -5.48
C GLY A 80 16.10 28.10 -4.35
N PRO A 81 16.52 28.93 -3.36
CA PRO A 81 17.37 28.54 -2.22
C PRO A 81 16.79 27.43 -1.30
N PHE A 82 15.54 27.04 -1.53
CA PHE A 82 14.77 26.06 -0.74
C PHE A 82 15.06 24.59 -1.11
N ILE A 83 16.16 24.31 -1.83
CA ILE A 83 16.56 22.93 -2.20
C ILE A 83 17.13 22.16 -0.98
N GLN A 84 17.50 22.86 0.10
CA GLN A 84 18.01 22.26 1.32
C GLN A 84 17.02 22.41 2.48
N LEU A 85 16.47 21.29 2.96
CA LEU A 85 15.73 21.24 4.21
C LEU A 85 16.72 21.04 5.36
N ARG A 86 17.15 22.14 5.99
CA ARG A 86 17.98 22.08 7.19
C ARG A 86 17.10 22.18 8.44
N ALA A 87 16.85 21.04 9.08
CA ALA A 87 16.27 21.02 10.42
C ALA A 87 17.35 21.33 11.46
N GLY A 88 17.03 22.15 12.46
CA GLY A 88 17.93 22.43 13.58
C GLY A 88 18.09 21.20 14.50
N ALA A 89 19.09 21.25 15.38
CA ALA A 89 19.38 20.14 16.29
C ALA A 89 18.24 19.89 17.30
N GLY A 90 17.52 20.94 17.70
CA GLY A 90 16.36 20.83 18.59
C GLY A 90 15.18 20.12 17.93
N GLU A 91 14.91 20.43 16.67
CA GLU A 91 13.86 19.79 15.88
C GLU A 91 14.17 18.30 15.63
N TRP A 92 15.44 17.95 15.38
CA TRP A 92 15.88 16.56 15.29
C TRP A 92 15.68 15.81 16.61
N ALA A 93 16.02 16.43 17.74
CA ALA A 93 15.80 15.82 19.05
C ALA A 93 14.31 15.54 19.31
N ILE A 94 13.43 16.50 19.00
CA ILE A 94 11.98 16.34 19.12
C ILE A 94 11.48 15.22 18.19
N ALA A 95 11.92 15.21 16.92
CA ALA A 95 11.52 14.19 15.96
C ALA A 95 11.92 12.77 16.41
N ILE A 96 13.13 12.62 16.98
CA ILE A 96 13.60 11.34 17.52
C ILE A 96 12.78 10.92 18.74
N ILE A 97 12.50 11.84 19.68
CA ILE A 97 11.70 11.54 20.87
C ILE A 97 10.30 11.08 20.47
N VAL A 98 9.63 11.81 19.58
CA VAL A 98 8.28 11.47 19.10
C VAL A 98 8.31 10.15 18.32
N GLY A 99 9.30 9.96 17.45
CA GLY A 99 9.47 8.72 16.68
C GLY A 99 9.69 7.50 17.57
N LEU A 100 10.55 7.61 18.60
CA LEU A 100 10.80 6.54 19.56
C LEU A 100 9.59 6.26 20.45
N LEU A 101 8.84 7.29 20.85
CA LEU A 101 7.60 7.12 21.61
C LEU A 101 6.56 6.35 20.78
N LEU A 102 6.38 6.73 19.52
CA LEU A 102 5.45 6.04 18.61
C LEU A 102 5.91 4.60 18.31
N TYR A 103 7.20 4.38 18.06
CA TYR A 103 7.77 3.05 17.90
C TYR A 103 7.56 2.20 19.16
N GLY A 104 7.79 2.78 20.34
CA GLY A 104 7.56 2.13 21.63
C GLY A 104 6.09 1.73 21.83
N LEU A 105 5.15 2.61 21.47
CA LEU A 105 3.72 2.30 21.51
C LEU A 105 3.38 1.10 20.62
N ILE A 106 3.91 1.07 19.41
CA ILE A 106 3.71 -0.04 18.47
C ILE A 106 4.37 -1.32 18.99
N ALA A 107 5.59 -1.25 19.52
CA ALA A 107 6.30 -2.40 20.07
C ALA A 107 5.57 -3.00 21.29
N VAL A 108 5.06 -2.14 22.18
CA VAL A 108 4.20 -2.54 23.30
C VAL A 108 2.93 -3.21 22.77
N SER A 109 2.24 -2.57 21.82
CA SER A 109 1.03 -3.14 21.20
C SER A 109 1.31 -4.51 20.56
N TRP A 110 2.48 -4.70 19.95
CA TRP A 110 2.90 -5.97 19.34
C TRP A 110 3.16 -7.06 20.37
N MET A 111 3.75 -6.72 21.52
CA MET A 111 3.99 -7.66 22.63
C MET A 111 2.71 -8.09 23.35
N PHE A 112 1.75 -7.17 23.50
CA PHE A 112 0.46 -7.45 24.15
C PHE A 112 -0.59 -8.00 23.18
N ALA A 113 -0.31 -8.03 21.88
CA ALA A 113 -1.20 -8.65 20.90
C ALA A 113 -1.18 -10.17 21.07
N ASP A 114 -2.34 -10.76 21.37
CA ASP A 114 -2.53 -12.20 21.37
C ASP A 114 -2.59 -12.72 19.92
N TRP A 115 -1.42 -12.93 19.31
CA TRP A 115 -1.30 -13.44 17.93
C TRP A 115 -2.01 -14.79 17.74
N SER A 116 -2.20 -15.55 18.82
CA SER A 116 -2.92 -16.83 18.83
C SER A 116 -4.45 -16.70 18.75
N LYS A 117 -5.01 -15.52 18.99
CA LYS A 117 -6.46 -15.25 18.93
C LYS A 117 -6.88 -14.62 17.61
N LEU A 118 -5.93 -14.32 16.72
CA LEU A 118 -6.27 -13.90 15.38
C LEU A 118 -7.03 -15.07 14.74
N PRO A 119 -8.22 -14.85 14.15
CA PRO A 119 -8.86 -15.87 13.35
C PRO A 119 -7.81 -16.28 12.34
N GLU A 120 -7.37 -17.55 12.40
CA GLU A 120 -6.30 -18.10 11.56
C GLU A 120 -6.52 -17.53 10.18
N ALA A 121 -5.71 -16.54 9.79
CA ALA A 121 -5.87 -15.92 8.50
C ALA A 121 -5.75 -17.11 7.58
N ALA A 122 -6.81 -17.40 6.82
CA ALA A 122 -6.90 -18.62 6.04
C ALA A 122 -5.94 -18.50 4.84
N LEU A 123 -4.66 -18.39 5.18
CA LEU A 123 -3.52 -18.60 4.35
C LEU A 123 -3.60 -20.08 4.04
N PRO A 124 -3.89 -20.43 2.79
CA PRO A 124 -3.98 -21.82 2.41
C PRO A 124 -2.64 -22.51 2.71
N ASP A 125 -2.69 -23.71 3.29
CA ASP A 125 -1.50 -24.51 3.57
C ASP A 125 -0.66 -24.80 2.30
N ASP A 126 -1.30 -24.69 1.13
CA ASP A 126 -0.66 -24.81 -0.17
C ASP A 126 -0.27 -23.41 -0.72
N PRO A 127 1.04 -23.12 -0.90
CA PRO A 127 1.52 -21.86 -1.49
C PRO A 127 0.89 -21.52 -2.85
N LYS A 128 0.43 -22.52 -3.60
CA LYS A 128 -0.24 -22.32 -4.90
C LYS A 128 -1.66 -21.76 -4.79
N GLN A 129 -2.23 -21.77 -3.59
CA GLN A 129 -3.54 -21.19 -3.28
C GLN A 129 -3.42 -19.80 -2.64
N MET A 130 -2.20 -19.29 -2.40
CA MET A 130 -2.01 -17.89 -2.02
C MET A 130 -2.57 -16.95 -3.10
N TYR A 131 -2.96 -15.74 -2.69
CA TYR A 131 -3.63 -14.73 -3.50
C TYR A 131 -2.79 -14.32 -4.73
N HIS A 132 -2.90 -15.10 -5.80
CA HIS A 132 -2.25 -14.85 -7.07
C HIS A 132 -3.16 -14.04 -8.01
N THR A 133 -2.56 -13.28 -8.92
CA THR A 133 -3.26 -12.54 -9.98
C THR A 133 -4.19 -13.44 -10.79
N GLU A 134 -3.86 -14.73 -10.92
CA GLU A 134 -4.70 -15.76 -11.53
C GLU A 134 -6.06 -15.91 -10.85
N GLN A 135 -6.11 -15.89 -9.52
CA GLN A 135 -7.36 -16.03 -8.77
C GLN A 135 -8.30 -14.85 -9.02
N LEU A 136 -7.74 -13.63 -9.07
CA LEU A 136 -8.48 -12.42 -9.44
C LEU A 136 -8.98 -12.49 -10.89
N GLY A 137 -8.14 -12.94 -11.83
CA GLY A 137 -8.51 -13.09 -13.23
C GLY A 137 -9.64 -14.09 -13.45
N ARG A 138 -9.59 -15.25 -12.78
CA ARG A 138 -10.67 -16.25 -12.81
C ARG A 138 -11.96 -15.70 -12.19
N GLY A 139 -11.88 -14.98 -11.08
CA GLY A 139 -13.02 -14.30 -10.47
C GLY A 139 -13.68 -13.28 -11.41
N LEU A 140 -12.89 -12.48 -12.13
CA LEU A 140 -13.38 -11.52 -13.14
C LEU A 140 -14.04 -12.21 -14.34
N LEU A 141 -13.53 -13.38 -14.74
CA LEU A 141 -14.11 -14.20 -15.81
C LEU A 141 -15.38 -14.95 -15.37
N GLY A 142 -15.84 -14.75 -14.12
CA GLY A 142 -17.05 -15.37 -13.59
C GLY A 142 -16.84 -16.80 -13.09
N ASP A 143 -15.59 -17.28 -13.02
CA ASP A 143 -15.28 -18.57 -12.43
C ASP A 143 -15.42 -18.49 -10.90
N THR A 144 -16.51 -19.04 -10.41
CA THR A 144 -16.88 -19.01 -8.98
C THR A 144 -16.33 -20.19 -8.19
N SER A 145 -15.50 -21.04 -8.81
CA SER A 145 -14.79 -22.13 -8.13
C SER A 145 -13.62 -21.61 -7.27
N VAL A 146 -13.12 -20.41 -7.57
CA VAL A 146 -12.05 -19.75 -6.83
C VAL A 146 -12.67 -18.83 -5.79
N GLN A 147 -12.89 -19.33 -4.57
CA GLN A 147 -13.29 -18.47 -3.46
C GLN A 147 -12.05 -17.85 -2.82
N PRO A 148 -11.87 -16.51 -2.83
CA PRO A 148 -10.88 -15.90 -1.96
C PRO A 148 -11.29 -16.20 -0.52
N VAL A 149 -10.49 -16.99 0.19
CA VAL A 149 -10.79 -17.29 1.59
C VAL A 149 -10.73 -15.97 2.34
N SER A 150 -11.88 -15.51 2.82
CA SER A 150 -11.99 -14.23 3.52
C SER A 150 -11.61 -14.45 4.97
N ALA A 151 -10.39 -14.07 5.33
CA ALA A 151 -9.91 -13.98 6.71
C ALA A 151 -10.45 -12.73 7.44
N LEU A 152 -11.68 -12.30 7.16
CA LEU A 152 -12.23 -11.04 7.66
C LEU A 152 -13.10 -11.29 8.90
N PRO A 153 -13.00 -10.45 9.95
CA PRO A 153 -13.87 -10.53 11.11
C PRO A 153 -15.35 -10.49 10.69
N GLY A 154 -16.12 -11.52 11.05
CA GLY A 154 -17.56 -11.62 10.73
C GLY A 154 -17.91 -12.40 9.47
N VAL A 155 -16.93 -12.93 8.74
CA VAL A 155 -17.15 -13.82 7.59
C VAL A 155 -16.79 -15.25 7.97
N PRO A 156 -17.72 -16.23 7.92
CA PRO A 156 -17.41 -17.61 8.30
C PRO A 156 -16.38 -18.23 7.34
N GLY A 157 -15.13 -18.30 7.80
CA GLY A 157 -14.01 -18.91 7.08
C GLY A 157 -13.96 -20.42 7.27
N LYS A 158 -14.57 -21.18 6.35
CA LYS A 158 -14.11 -22.48 5.83
C LYS A 158 -15.17 -23.07 4.89
N PRO A 159 -14.93 -23.17 3.57
CA PRO A 159 -15.53 -24.26 2.81
C PRO A 159 -14.72 -25.51 3.16
N ARG A 160 -15.26 -26.34 4.06
CA ARG A 160 -14.70 -27.66 4.36
C ARG A 160 -14.71 -28.48 3.07
N ALA A 161 -13.57 -28.58 2.39
CA ALA A 161 -13.41 -29.57 1.34
C ALA A 161 -13.59 -30.95 1.97
N ALA A 162 -14.63 -31.66 1.52
CA ALA A 162 -14.97 -33.03 1.86
C ALA A 162 -15.32 -33.32 3.34
N GLU A 163 -16.51 -32.88 3.78
CA GLU A 163 -17.29 -33.72 4.69
C GLU A 163 -18.11 -34.70 3.84
N LYS A 164 -17.50 -35.85 3.52
CA LYS A 164 -18.27 -37.04 3.13
C LYS A 164 -19.06 -37.45 4.38
N GLN A 165 -20.25 -36.91 4.61
CA GLN A 165 -21.31 -37.62 5.32
C GLN A 165 -22.68 -36.96 5.19
N THR A 166 -23.63 -37.79 4.75
CA THR A 166 -25.08 -37.74 5.01
C THR A 166 -25.89 -36.59 4.43
N GLY A 167 -26.38 -36.78 3.20
CA GLY A 167 -27.83 -36.95 2.96
C GLY A 167 -28.81 -35.87 3.41
N LYS A 168 -28.38 -34.63 3.65
CA LYS A 168 -29.28 -33.47 3.73
C LYS A 168 -28.64 -32.31 2.98
N LEU A 169 -29.33 -31.83 1.94
CA LEU A 169 -28.99 -30.63 1.20
C LEU A 169 -28.98 -29.43 2.17
N GLN A 170 -27.82 -29.12 2.74
CA GLN A 170 -27.60 -27.83 3.37
C GLN A 170 -27.51 -26.80 2.23
N PRO A 171 -28.35 -25.74 2.23
CA PRO A 171 -28.29 -24.73 1.18
C PRO A 171 -26.88 -24.10 1.18
N PRO A 172 -26.32 -23.78 0.00
CA PRO A 172 -25.00 -23.17 -0.09
C PRO A 172 -24.99 -21.88 0.74
N PRO A 173 -23.93 -21.59 1.51
CA PRO A 173 -23.83 -20.35 2.26
C PRO A 173 -24.02 -19.19 1.29
N SER A 174 -25.01 -18.33 1.60
CA SER A 174 -25.37 -17.18 0.78
C SER A 174 -24.13 -16.31 0.54
N ARG A 175 -23.76 -16.16 -0.75
CA ARG A 175 -22.66 -15.30 -1.21
C ARG A 175 -22.76 -13.92 -0.57
N GLN A 176 -21.86 -13.59 0.36
CA GLN A 176 -21.64 -12.21 0.79
C GLN A 176 -20.75 -11.51 -0.27
N ALA A 177 -21.27 -11.35 -1.48
CA ALA A 177 -20.57 -10.69 -2.58
C ALA A 177 -20.36 -9.17 -2.35
N SER A 178 -20.88 -8.63 -1.23
CA SER A 178 -21.03 -7.19 -0.99
C SER A 178 -20.08 -6.59 0.05
N ALA A 179 -19.19 -7.39 0.67
CA ALA A 179 -18.31 -6.90 1.76
C ALA A 179 -17.42 -5.71 1.35
N TYR A 180 -17.04 -5.62 0.06
CA TYR A 180 -16.20 -4.56 -0.48
C TYR A 180 -16.94 -3.54 -1.36
N LEU A 181 -18.26 -3.65 -1.50
CA LEU A 181 -19.03 -2.73 -2.34
C LEU A 181 -19.03 -1.32 -1.77
N LEU A 182 -19.26 -1.17 -0.45
CA LEU A 182 -19.23 0.14 0.20
C LEU A 182 -17.84 0.81 0.15
N PRO A 183 -16.73 0.13 0.52
CA PRO A 183 -15.39 0.68 0.32
C PRO A 183 -15.11 1.07 -1.15
N PHE A 184 -15.54 0.26 -2.12
CA PHE A 184 -15.34 0.56 -3.54
C PHE A 184 -16.06 1.85 -3.97
N GLU A 185 -17.32 2.02 -3.58
CA GLU A 185 -18.11 3.24 -3.86
C GLU A 185 -17.47 4.47 -3.20
N ILE A 186 -17.01 4.35 -1.97
CA ILE A 186 -16.34 5.47 -1.27
C ILE A 186 -15.05 5.86 -2.00
N VAL A 187 -14.25 4.89 -2.41
CA VAL A 187 -13.00 5.13 -3.14
C VAL A 187 -13.27 5.74 -4.51
N SER A 188 -14.29 5.28 -5.24
CA SER A 188 -14.63 5.83 -6.56
C SER A 188 -15.06 7.30 -6.48
N VAL A 189 -15.90 7.65 -5.50
CA VAL A 189 -16.31 9.04 -5.23
C VAL A 189 -15.11 9.89 -4.77
N HIS A 190 -14.23 9.33 -3.94
CA HIS A 190 -13.03 10.04 -3.50
C HIS A 190 -12.09 10.36 -4.68
N LEU A 191 -11.86 9.41 -5.58
CA LEU A 191 -11.06 9.63 -6.78
C LEU A 191 -11.69 10.68 -7.72
N LEU A 192 -13.02 10.70 -7.84
CA LEU A 192 -13.72 11.74 -8.59
C LEU A 192 -13.49 13.13 -7.96
N VAL A 193 -13.66 13.25 -6.65
CA VAL A 193 -13.46 14.52 -5.92
C VAL A 193 -12.01 14.99 -6.04
N VAL A 194 -11.04 14.09 -5.88
CA VAL A 194 -9.61 14.41 -6.02
C VAL A 194 -9.30 14.87 -7.45
N LEU A 195 -9.83 14.22 -8.47
CA LEU A 195 -9.62 14.61 -9.87
C LEU A 195 -10.20 16.01 -10.15
N ILE A 196 -11.43 16.28 -9.73
CA ILE A 196 -12.06 17.61 -9.89
C ILE A 196 -11.26 18.67 -9.14
N GLY A 197 -10.84 18.40 -7.90
CA GLY A 197 -10.05 19.31 -7.09
C GLY A 197 -8.68 19.63 -7.71
N ALA A 198 -7.96 18.60 -8.17
CA ALA A 198 -6.68 18.76 -8.85
C ALA A 198 -6.82 19.55 -10.16
N ALA A 199 -7.83 19.24 -10.98
CA ALA A 199 -8.09 19.95 -12.23
C ALA A 199 -8.48 21.42 -12.01
N TYR A 200 -9.27 21.70 -10.97
CA TYR A 200 -9.62 23.07 -10.59
C TYR A 200 -8.38 23.87 -10.16
N LEU A 201 -7.53 23.29 -9.31
CA LEU A 201 -6.30 23.93 -8.82
C LEU A 201 -5.25 24.14 -9.92
N ALA A 202 -5.15 23.23 -10.88
CA ALA A 202 -4.21 23.33 -12.00
C ALA A 202 -4.59 24.44 -13.01
N ARG A 203 -5.81 24.99 -12.93
CA ARG A 203 -6.30 25.98 -13.89
C ARG A 203 -5.72 27.38 -13.60
N ALA A 204 -4.69 27.77 -14.35
CA ALA A 204 -4.10 29.10 -14.24
C ALA A 204 -5.09 30.24 -14.61
N LYS A 205 -5.23 31.23 -13.72
CA LYS A 205 -6.13 32.39 -13.91
C LYS A 205 -5.50 33.37 -14.91
N ARG A 206 -5.90 33.34 -16.19
CA ARG A 206 -5.49 34.37 -17.17
C ARG A 206 -6.03 35.74 -16.75
N LYS A 207 -5.17 36.62 -16.21
CA LYS A 207 -5.48 38.04 -16.08
C LYS A 207 -5.62 38.64 -17.48
N ARG A 208 -6.82 39.09 -17.84
CA ARG A 208 -7.02 39.96 -19.00
C ARG A 208 -6.41 41.31 -18.65
N VAL A 209 -5.25 41.61 -19.20
CA VAL A 209 -4.73 42.98 -19.24
C VAL A 209 -5.61 43.72 -20.22
N VAL A 210 -6.56 44.50 -19.71
CA VAL A 210 -7.32 45.45 -20.51
C VAL A 210 -6.34 46.55 -20.89
N ALA A 211 -5.90 46.55 -22.15
CA ALA A 211 -5.20 47.67 -22.72
C ALA A 211 -6.16 48.86 -22.74
N ALA A 212 -6.00 49.78 -21.80
CA ALA A 212 -6.53 51.12 -21.91
C ALA A 212 -5.62 51.87 -22.89
N SER A 213 -5.93 51.77 -24.19
CA SER A 213 -5.40 52.70 -25.19
C SER A 213 -6.17 54.00 -25.07
N GLN A 214 -5.48 55.03 -24.55
CA GLN A 214 -5.80 56.42 -24.80
C GLN A 214 -5.62 56.76 -26.27
#